data_AF-A0A7Y1VRX3-F1
#
_entry.id   AF-A0A7Y1VRX3-F1
#
_cell.length_a   1.000
_cell.length_b   1.000
_cell.length_c   1.000
_cell.angle_alpha   90.00
_cell.angle_beta   90.00
_cell.angle_gamma   90.00
#
_symmetry.space_group_name_H-M   'P 1'
#
loop_
_entity.id
_entity.type
_entity.pdbx_description
1 polymer ?
#
loop_
_entity_poly.entity_id
_entity_poly.type
_entity_poly.pdbx_seq_one_letter_code
_entity_poly.pdbx_strand_id
1 'polypeptide(L)'
;MKRICTFLIAMLMMASALNGQHSVARQWNEVLLESIRHDLGRPTVHSRNLFHISTAMYDAWAAYDDVAVPCFLGNEVGPYQFLFDGVEIPGDPVSVKNAQNMAVSYAVYRLLKHRFAHSVGAGFIIPLVDSLMLSLNYDTALVSTDYTQDGPAAFGNYLALSIIEFGFLDGADEEFDYEYDDLFYQPVNPPLAPSSHGDPSLIDLNHWQPLAPDSITPRRFLNPQWGRCTPFSLNENDLEVQDRNGVPYYLYHDPGQPPYLDTATLGGLDDFYKWNFALNAVWSSHLDPSDTTMVDISPAAVGNLTSLPTTEEEFRAFYNFFDGGVADSGYDLNPKTGAPYESQWVPRGDFGRV
;
A
#
# COMPACT_ATOMS: atom_id res chain seq x y z
N MET A 1 16.64 2.22 58.02
CA MET A 1 15.91 1.31 57.11
C MET A 1 14.63 1.92 56.53
N LYS A 2 13.63 2.35 57.35
CA LYS A 2 12.38 2.92 56.81
C LYS A 2 12.56 4.13 55.86
N ARG A 3 13.46 5.07 56.16
CA ARG A 3 13.73 6.25 55.30
C ARG A 3 14.46 5.95 53.98
N ILE A 4 15.21 4.84 53.91
CA ILE A 4 15.93 4.40 52.70
C ILE A 4 14.94 3.67 51.76
N CYS A 5 14.01 2.89 52.33
CA CYS A 5 12.92 2.28 51.56
C CYS A 5 11.99 3.33 50.91
N THR A 6 11.71 4.46 51.58
CA THR A 6 10.86 5.51 51.01
C THR A 6 11.53 6.23 49.83
N PHE A 7 12.85 6.45 49.91
CA PHE A 7 13.62 7.07 48.82
C PHE A 7 13.77 6.14 47.61
N LEU A 8 13.94 4.83 47.81
CA LEU A 8 13.99 3.85 46.71
C LEU A 8 12.65 3.70 45.98
N ILE A 9 11.52 3.78 46.70
CA ILE A 9 10.18 3.69 46.10
C ILE A 9 9.87 4.96 45.27
N ALA A 10 10.29 6.14 45.72
CA ALA A 10 10.16 7.37 44.94
C ALA A 10 11.03 7.38 43.67
N MET A 11 12.23 6.77 43.73
CA MET A 11 13.13 6.64 42.57
C MET A 11 12.65 5.56 41.57
N LEU A 12 12.00 4.49 42.04
CA LEU A 12 11.37 3.49 41.16
C LEU A 12 10.09 4.02 40.49
N MET A 13 9.36 4.95 41.10
CA MET A 13 8.20 5.60 40.46
C MET A 13 8.60 6.69 39.45
N MET A 14 9.79 7.28 39.56
CA MET A 14 10.36 8.18 38.53
C MET A 14 11.01 7.43 37.36
N ALA A 15 11.23 6.11 37.49
CA ALA A 15 11.82 5.25 36.45
C ALA A 15 10.77 4.54 35.58
N SER A 16 9.50 4.94 35.68
CA SER A 16 8.48 4.62 34.67
C SER A 16 8.85 5.35 33.39
N ALA A 17 9.66 4.67 32.58
CA ALA A 17 10.02 4.97 31.20
C ALA A 17 9.68 6.39 30.69
N LEU A 18 10.70 7.22 30.52
CA LEU A 18 10.77 8.25 29.47
C LEU A 18 10.69 7.62 28.06
N ASN A 19 9.77 6.68 27.83
CA ASN A 19 9.28 6.42 26.49
C ASN A 19 8.36 7.59 26.19
N GLY A 20 8.87 8.58 25.45
CA GLY A 20 8.03 9.66 24.94
C GLY A 20 6.79 9.03 24.31
N GLN A 21 5.61 9.41 24.81
CA GLN A 21 4.36 8.93 24.26
C GLN A 21 4.37 9.18 22.75
N HIS A 22 4.06 8.15 21.96
CA HIS A 22 4.00 8.28 20.52
C HIS A 22 3.07 9.43 20.13
N SER A 23 3.38 10.15 19.06
CA SER A 23 2.51 11.21 18.56
C SER A 23 1.10 10.66 18.30
N VAL A 24 0.09 11.50 18.43
CA VAL A 24 -1.31 11.11 18.11
C VAL A 24 -1.41 10.58 16.69
N ALA A 25 -0.70 11.18 15.73
CA ALA A 25 -0.59 10.68 14.37
C ALA A 25 -0.05 9.24 14.29
N ARG A 26 1.02 8.92 15.04
CA ARG A 26 1.55 7.55 15.09
C ARG A 26 0.54 6.58 15.73
N GLN A 27 -0.15 6.98 16.79
CA GLN A 27 -1.16 6.13 17.43
C GLN A 27 -2.30 5.79 16.46
N TRP A 28 -2.78 6.78 15.69
CA TRP A 28 -3.79 6.57 14.65
C TRP A 28 -3.29 5.72 13.48
N ASN A 29 -2.03 5.87 13.10
CA ASN A 29 -1.41 5.03 12.08
C ASN A 29 -1.37 3.55 12.52
N GLU A 30 -1.02 3.26 13.78
CA GLU A 30 -1.07 1.89 14.29
C GLU A 30 -2.50 1.33 14.29
N VAL A 31 -3.50 2.13 14.64
CA VAL A 31 -4.92 1.73 14.56
C VAL A 31 -5.34 1.44 13.12
N LEU A 32 -4.94 2.27 12.16
CA LEU A 32 -5.22 2.04 10.74
C LEU A 32 -4.55 0.74 10.25
N LEU A 33 -3.26 0.54 10.55
CA LEU A 33 -2.54 -0.68 10.15
C LEU A 33 -3.16 -1.94 10.77
N GLU A 34 -3.56 -1.88 12.03
CA GLU A 34 -4.27 -2.97 12.67
C GLU A 34 -5.65 -3.21 12.05
N SER A 35 -6.35 -2.14 11.67
CA SER A 35 -7.64 -2.26 10.96
C SER A 35 -7.47 -2.98 9.63
N ILE A 36 -6.42 -2.66 8.87
CA ILE A 36 -6.08 -3.32 7.59
C ILE A 36 -5.79 -4.81 7.80
N ARG A 37 -5.06 -5.19 8.86
CA ARG A 37 -4.76 -6.61 9.18
C ARG A 37 -6.02 -7.44 9.46
N HIS A 38 -7.09 -6.78 9.90
CA HIS A 38 -8.36 -7.41 10.25
C HIS A 38 -9.41 -7.32 9.13
N ASP A 39 -9.06 -6.83 7.95
CA ASP A 39 -9.95 -6.70 6.79
C ASP A 39 -9.52 -7.59 5.60
N LEU A 40 -10.28 -7.55 4.51
CA LEU A 40 -9.94 -8.22 3.25
C LEU A 40 -8.65 -7.65 2.63
N GLY A 41 -7.89 -8.51 1.93
CA GLY A 41 -6.71 -8.09 1.17
C GLY A 41 -7.08 -7.25 -0.07
N ARG A 42 -7.28 -5.95 0.12
CA ARG A 42 -7.67 -4.96 -0.92
C ARG A 42 -6.55 -3.91 -1.09
N PRO A 43 -5.40 -4.26 -1.70
CA PRO A 43 -4.21 -3.42 -1.71
C PRO A 43 -4.45 -2.01 -2.26
N THR A 44 -5.23 -1.88 -3.32
CA THR A 44 -5.69 -0.62 -3.94
C THR A 44 -6.45 0.25 -2.94
N VAL A 45 -7.52 -0.30 -2.35
CA VAL A 45 -8.37 0.38 -1.35
C VAL A 45 -7.57 0.77 -0.11
N HIS A 46 -6.73 -0.13 0.41
CA HIS A 46 -5.93 0.12 1.61
C HIS A 46 -4.84 1.15 1.39
N SER A 47 -4.19 1.16 0.21
CA SER A 47 -3.22 2.20 -0.15
C SER A 47 -3.87 3.58 -0.22
N ARG A 48 -5.08 3.65 -0.78
CA ARG A 48 -5.89 4.87 -0.80
C ARG A 48 -6.31 5.32 0.60
N ASN A 49 -6.75 4.40 1.47
CA ASN A 49 -7.05 4.72 2.87
C ASN A 49 -5.82 5.27 3.61
N LEU A 50 -4.64 4.65 3.42
CA LEU A 50 -3.37 5.13 3.97
C LEU A 50 -3.04 6.55 3.48
N PHE A 51 -3.23 6.83 2.20
CA PHE A 51 -3.02 8.15 1.63
C PHE A 51 -4.00 9.19 2.19
N HIS A 52 -5.30 8.92 2.15
CA HIS A 52 -6.33 9.85 2.62
C HIS A 52 -6.18 10.16 4.11
N ILE A 53 -5.91 9.14 4.93
CA ILE A 53 -5.72 9.32 6.38
C ILE A 53 -4.42 10.05 6.69
N SER A 54 -3.32 9.73 5.99
CA SER A 54 -2.06 10.48 6.16
C SER A 54 -2.22 11.95 5.79
N THR A 55 -2.96 12.23 4.71
CA THR A 55 -3.28 13.59 4.29
C THR A 55 -4.19 14.29 5.30
N ALA A 56 -5.22 13.62 5.81
CA ALA A 56 -6.08 14.18 6.87
C ALA A 56 -5.26 14.55 8.12
N MET A 57 -4.30 13.71 8.52
CA MET A 57 -3.42 14.01 9.64
C MET A 57 -2.49 15.19 9.34
N TYR A 58 -1.94 15.27 8.14
CA TYR A 58 -1.06 16.35 7.71
C TYR A 58 -1.81 17.68 7.63
N ASP A 59 -2.95 17.72 6.94
CA ASP A 59 -3.76 18.92 6.76
C ASP A 59 -4.33 19.44 8.07
N ALA A 60 -4.81 18.54 8.95
CA ALA A 60 -5.27 18.92 10.29
C ALA A 60 -4.15 19.54 11.14
N TRP A 61 -2.90 19.09 10.95
CA TRP A 61 -1.73 19.66 11.63
C TRP A 61 -1.31 21.00 10.99
N ALA A 62 -1.21 21.02 9.66
CA ALA A 62 -0.76 22.16 8.86
C ALA A 62 -1.68 23.37 8.98
N ALA A 63 -2.99 23.16 9.19
CA ALA A 63 -3.95 24.24 9.43
C ALA A 63 -3.59 25.13 10.64
N TYR A 64 -2.80 24.64 11.59
CA TYR A 64 -2.33 25.40 12.75
C TYR A 64 -0.84 25.76 12.69
N ASP A 65 -0.16 25.50 11.57
CA ASP A 65 1.25 25.81 11.36
C ASP A 65 1.38 27.08 10.49
N ASP A 66 2.44 27.85 10.70
CA ASP A 66 2.64 29.14 10.05
C ASP A 66 3.32 29.05 8.66
N VAL A 67 3.92 27.90 8.34
CA VAL A 67 4.68 27.70 7.09
C VAL A 67 4.14 26.53 6.27
N ALA A 68 3.55 25.52 6.91
CA ALA A 68 3.03 24.35 6.21
C ALA A 68 1.91 24.72 5.22
N VAL A 69 1.93 24.06 4.06
CA VAL A 69 0.91 24.19 3.02
C VAL A 69 0.09 22.91 3.01
N PRO A 70 -1.23 22.96 3.30
CA PRO A 70 -2.07 21.77 3.25
C PRO A 70 -2.07 21.13 1.85
N CYS A 71 -2.24 19.80 1.82
CA CYS A 71 -2.35 19.04 0.57
C CYS A 71 -3.73 19.22 -0.06
N PHE A 72 -4.80 19.09 0.74
CA PHE A 72 -6.18 19.18 0.27
C PHE A 72 -6.80 20.52 0.62
N LEU A 73 -6.79 20.94 1.89
CA LEU A 73 -7.48 22.14 2.35
C LEU A 73 -7.06 23.40 1.57
N GLY A 74 -8.05 24.11 1.04
CA GLY A 74 -7.84 25.32 0.23
C GLY A 74 -7.47 25.04 -1.23
N ASN A 75 -7.26 23.79 -1.63
CA ASN A 75 -6.86 23.40 -2.98
C ASN A 75 -8.01 22.71 -3.74
N GLU A 76 -7.90 22.73 -5.07
CA GLU A 76 -8.64 21.84 -5.96
C GLU A 76 -7.84 20.55 -6.15
N VAL A 77 -8.47 19.40 -5.92
CA VAL A 77 -7.84 18.08 -6.05
C VAL A 77 -8.74 17.20 -6.90
N GLY A 78 -8.29 16.92 -8.13
CA GLY A 78 -9.11 16.22 -9.11
C GLY A 78 -10.47 16.93 -9.29
N PRO A 79 -11.61 16.25 -9.09
CA PRO A 79 -12.94 16.84 -9.28
C PRO A 79 -13.49 17.59 -8.07
N TYR A 80 -12.74 17.73 -6.97
CA TYR A 80 -13.27 18.29 -5.71
C TYR A 80 -12.50 19.52 -5.25
N GLN A 81 -13.25 20.54 -4.82
CA GLN A 81 -12.71 21.74 -4.19
C GLN A 81 -12.82 21.62 -2.68
N PHE A 82 -11.68 21.56 -1.98
CA PHE A 82 -11.63 21.59 -0.54
C PHE A 82 -11.67 23.04 -0.05
N LEU A 83 -12.85 23.53 0.33
CA LEU A 83 -12.99 24.86 0.89
C LEU A 83 -12.33 24.94 2.28
N PHE A 84 -11.70 26.06 2.58
CA PHE A 84 -11.05 26.26 3.87
C PHE A 84 -10.98 27.75 4.22
N ASP A 85 -11.67 28.15 5.29
CA ASP A 85 -11.75 29.54 5.75
C ASP A 85 -10.68 29.89 6.80
N GLY A 86 -9.80 28.94 7.12
CA GLY A 86 -8.84 29.05 8.21
C GLY A 86 -9.41 28.61 9.55
N VAL A 87 -8.53 28.32 10.51
CA VAL A 87 -8.88 28.01 11.90
C VAL A 87 -8.41 29.12 12.83
N GLU A 88 -9.06 29.26 13.99
CA GLU A 88 -8.55 30.13 15.04
C GLU A 88 -7.26 29.53 15.61
N ILE A 89 -6.15 30.28 15.49
CA ILE A 89 -4.84 29.86 16.00
C ILE A 89 -4.72 30.25 17.49
N PRO A 90 -4.60 29.29 18.41
CA PRO A 90 -4.40 29.61 19.82
C PRO A 90 -3.12 30.40 20.06
N GLY A 91 -3.14 31.30 21.06
CA GLY A 91 -2.02 32.20 21.36
C GLY A 91 -0.79 31.53 22.01
N ASP A 92 -0.84 30.24 22.32
CA ASP A 92 0.26 29.52 22.95
C ASP A 92 0.53 28.14 22.29
N PRO A 93 1.80 27.69 22.25
CA PRO A 93 2.18 26.44 21.57
C PRO A 93 1.53 25.17 22.14
N VAL A 94 1.15 25.15 23.43
CA VAL A 94 0.53 23.98 24.05
C VAL A 94 -0.91 23.85 23.56
N SER A 95 -1.65 24.95 23.52
CA SER A 95 -3.01 24.99 22.98
C SER A 95 -3.02 24.70 21.48
N VAL A 96 -2.06 25.20 20.71
CA VAL A 96 -1.86 24.81 19.30
C VAL A 96 -1.69 23.30 19.16
N LYS A 97 -0.79 22.70 19.96
CA LYS A 97 -0.56 21.25 19.90
C LYS A 97 -1.80 20.44 20.27
N ASN A 98 -2.58 20.91 21.26
CA ASN A 98 -3.84 20.28 21.65
C ASN A 98 -4.89 20.38 20.54
N ALA A 99 -4.99 21.53 19.88
CA ALA A 99 -5.89 21.73 18.75
C ALA A 99 -5.53 20.81 17.57
N GLN A 100 -4.25 20.72 17.21
CA GLN A 100 -3.74 19.80 16.20
C GLN A 100 -4.07 18.34 16.54
N ASN A 101 -3.74 17.89 17.76
CA ASN A 101 -4.01 16.52 18.19
C ASN A 101 -5.51 16.18 18.18
N MET A 102 -6.37 17.13 18.56
CA MET A 102 -7.81 16.95 18.54
C MET A 102 -8.35 16.89 17.11
N ALA A 103 -7.99 17.84 16.24
CA ALA A 103 -8.40 17.85 14.84
C ALA A 103 -7.98 16.58 14.10
N VAL A 104 -6.72 16.15 14.28
CA VAL A 104 -6.22 14.88 13.76
C VAL A 104 -7.09 13.72 14.23
N SER A 105 -7.37 13.63 15.54
CA SER A 105 -8.14 12.51 16.07
C SER A 105 -9.56 12.45 15.57
N TYR A 106 -10.26 13.58 15.50
CA TYR A 106 -11.62 13.60 14.95
C TYR A 106 -11.63 13.28 13.46
N ALA A 107 -10.67 13.79 12.68
CA ALA A 107 -10.58 13.49 11.25
C ALA A 107 -10.36 11.99 10.99
N VAL A 108 -9.35 11.39 11.64
CA VAL A 108 -9.04 9.98 11.44
C VAL A 108 -10.12 9.08 12.02
N TYR A 109 -10.71 9.43 13.17
CA TYR A 109 -11.82 8.70 13.76
C TYR A 109 -12.99 8.58 12.78
N ARG A 110 -13.45 9.69 12.19
CA ARG A 110 -14.56 9.71 11.24
C ARG A 110 -14.23 8.95 9.97
N LEU A 111 -13.02 9.13 9.43
CA LEU A 111 -12.57 8.37 8.26
C LEU A 111 -12.57 6.87 8.54
N LEU A 112 -11.93 6.40 9.61
CA LEU A 112 -11.87 4.96 9.91
C LEU A 112 -13.27 4.37 10.15
N LYS A 113 -14.15 5.07 10.86
CA LYS A 113 -15.54 4.65 11.06
C LYS A 113 -16.28 4.49 9.73
N HIS A 114 -16.07 5.40 8.78
CA HIS A 114 -16.65 5.34 7.44
C HIS A 114 -16.05 4.20 6.61
N ARG A 115 -14.73 4.15 6.49
CA ARG A 115 -13.98 3.21 5.62
C ARG A 115 -14.18 1.75 6.01
N PHE A 116 -14.28 1.48 7.31
CA PHE A 116 -14.41 0.12 7.84
C PHE A 116 -15.83 -0.20 8.33
N ALA A 117 -16.84 0.63 8.02
CA ALA A 117 -18.23 0.40 8.43
C ALA A 117 -18.77 -0.96 7.95
N HIS A 118 -18.36 -1.39 6.76
CA HIS A 118 -18.78 -2.62 6.11
C HIS A 118 -17.68 -3.69 6.02
N SER A 119 -16.56 -3.48 6.70
CA SER A 119 -15.48 -4.47 6.74
C SER A 119 -15.93 -5.77 7.40
N VAL A 120 -15.41 -6.91 6.91
CA VAL A 120 -15.59 -8.21 7.56
C VAL A 120 -15.07 -8.21 9.01
N GLY A 121 -14.09 -7.36 9.30
CA GLY A 121 -13.50 -7.17 10.62
C GLY A 121 -14.15 -6.06 11.45
N ALA A 122 -15.25 -5.44 11.00
CA ALA A 122 -15.85 -4.26 11.64
C ALA A 122 -16.14 -4.48 13.14
N GLY A 123 -16.55 -5.69 13.54
CA GLY A 123 -16.80 -6.04 14.95
C GLY A 123 -15.57 -5.91 15.87
N PHE A 124 -14.36 -5.98 15.32
CA PHE A 124 -13.10 -5.73 16.03
C PHE A 124 -12.59 -4.30 15.78
N ILE A 125 -12.62 -3.87 14.52
CA ILE A 125 -12.05 -2.60 14.07
C ILE A 125 -12.77 -1.41 14.71
N ILE A 126 -14.10 -1.41 14.74
CA ILE A 126 -14.86 -0.28 15.26
C ILE A 126 -14.60 -0.06 16.77
N PRO A 127 -14.63 -1.10 17.63
CA PRO A 127 -14.20 -0.96 19.02
C PRO A 127 -12.75 -0.50 19.20
N LEU A 128 -11.81 -0.96 18.35
CA LEU A 128 -10.42 -0.50 18.37
C LEU A 128 -10.33 1.01 18.12
N VAL A 129 -11.03 1.51 17.10
CA VAL A 129 -11.11 2.93 16.75
C VAL A 129 -11.74 3.76 17.87
N ASP A 130 -12.84 3.28 18.46
CA ASP A 130 -13.49 3.93 19.61
C ASP A 130 -12.59 3.95 20.86
N SER A 131 -11.77 2.90 21.07
CA SER A 131 -10.86 2.79 22.23
C SER A 131 -9.76 3.85 22.24
N LEU A 132 -9.25 4.24 21.07
CA LEU A 132 -8.24 5.28 20.97
C LEU A 132 -8.83 6.66 21.34
N MET A 133 -10.04 6.98 20.86
CA MET A 133 -10.74 8.21 21.26
C MET A 133 -10.95 8.29 22.77
N LEU A 134 -11.41 7.19 23.39
CA LEU A 134 -11.58 7.11 24.84
C LEU A 134 -10.26 7.31 25.59
N SER A 135 -9.16 6.69 25.12
CA SER A 135 -7.84 6.84 25.75
C SER A 135 -7.28 8.26 25.67
N LEU A 136 -7.68 9.02 24.65
CA LEU A 136 -7.33 10.43 24.45
C LEU A 136 -8.31 11.40 25.14
N ASN A 137 -9.32 10.88 25.85
CA ASN A 137 -10.41 11.64 26.48
C ASN A 137 -11.21 12.52 25.51
N TYR A 138 -11.45 12.04 24.29
CA TYR A 138 -12.27 12.73 23.29
C TYR A 138 -13.69 12.16 23.21
N ASP A 139 -14.68 13.05 23.09
CA ASP A 139 -16.11 12.70 23.02
C ASP A 139 -16.54 12.37 21.59
N THR A 140 -16.80 11.10 21.32
CA THR A 140 -17.20 10.61 20.00
C THR A 140 -18.59 11.09 19.56
N ALA A 141 -19.40 11.63 20.48
CA ALA A 141 -20.70 12.21 20.18
C ALA A 141 -20.62 13.60 19.53
N LEU A 142 -19.46 14.27 19.55
CA LEU A 142 -19.27 15.56 18.88
C LEU A 142 -19.16 15.37 17.36
N VAL A 143 -20.23 15.73 16.64
CA VAL A 143 -20.37 15.54 15.19
C VAL A 143 -20.46 16.84 14.39
N SER A 144 -20.39 18.00 15.04
CA SER A 144 -20.45 19.30 14.33
C SER A 144 -19.32 19.40 13.31
N THR A 145 -19.59 20.07 12.19
CA THR A 145 -18.62 20.43 11.15
C THR A 145 -18.46 21.95 11.03
N ASP A 146 -19.15 22.75 11.86
CA ASP A 146 -18.98 24.20 11.90
C ASP A 146 -17.74 24.56 12.71
N TYR A 147 -16.58 24.38 12.08
CA TYR A 147 -15.29 24.60 12.73
C TYR A 147 -14.95 26.05 13.03
N THR A 148 -15.71 26.99 12.45
CA THR A 148 -15.55 28.42 12.75
C THR A 148 -16.09 28.78 14.13
N GLN A 149 -17.05 27.99 14.64
CA GLN A 149 -17.68 28.20 15.95
C GLN A 149 -17.33 27.10 16.97
N ASP A 150 -17.19 25.86 16.51
CA ASP A 150 -17.11 24.67 17.37
C ASP A 150 -15.70 24.08 17.50
N GLY A 151 -14.69 24.78 16.98
CA GLY A 151 -13.27 24.53 17.26
C GLY A 151 -12.67 23.26 16.64
N PRO A 152 -11.55 22.75 17.20
CA PRO A 152 -10.71 21.75 16.53
C PRO A 152 -11.39 20.38 16.31
N ALA A 153 -12.30 19.97 17.20
CA ALA A 153 -13.07 18.74 17.00
C ALA A 153 -13.99 18.84 15.78
N ALA A 154 -14.68 19.98 15.64
CA ALA A 154 -15.54 20.24 14.48
C ALA A 154 -14.71 20.39 13.20
N PHE A 155 -13.51 20.96 13.29
CA PHE A 155 -12.56 21.00 12.17
C PHE A 155 -12.16 19.60 11.71
N GLY A 156 -11.81 18.69 12.63
CA GLY A 156 -11.51 17.31 12.28
C GLY A 156 -12.69 16.60 11.60
N ASN A 157 -13.90 16.78 12.12
CA ASN A 157 -15.12 16.23 11.51
C ASN A 157 -15.35 16.80 10.09
N TYR A 158 -15.17 18.10 9.91
CA TYR A 158 -15.29 18.77 8.61
C TYR A 158 -14.30 18.19 7.60
N LEU A 159 -13.02 18.10 7.97
CA LEU A 159 -11.98 17.56 7.10
C LEU A 159 -12.27 16.11 6.69
N ALA A 160 -12.72 15.27 7.63
CA ALA A 160 -13.14 13.90 7.30
C ALA A 160 -14.32 13.87 6.34
N LEU A 161 -15.33 14.72 6.55
CA LEU A 161 -16.48 14.82 5.66
C LEU A 161 -16.03 15.20 4.24
N SER A 162 -15.19 16.22 4.10
CA SER A 162 -14.68 16.64 2.78
C SER A 162 -13.87 15.54 2.08
N ILE A 163 -13.06 14.78 2.81
CA ILE A 163 -12.30 13.65 2.25
C ILE A 163 -13.23 12.49 1.86
N ILE A 164 -14.32 12.26 2.59
CA ILE A 164 -15.34 11.27 2.23
C ILE A 164 -16.07 11.69 0.96
N GLU A 165 -16.48 12.95 0.86
CA GLU A 165 -17.15 13.50 -0.32
C GLU A 165 -16.24 13.47 -1.56
N PHE A 166 -14.98 13.89 -1.43
CA PHE A 166 -13.97 13.69 -2.47
C PHE A 166 -13.87 12.22 -2.87
N GLY A 167 -13.89 11.32 -1.89
CA GLY A 167 -13.77 9.90 -2.13
C GLY A 167 -14.93 9.27 -2.91
N PHE A 168 -16.09 9.93 -3.01
CA PHE A 168 -17.18 9.50 -3.89
C PHE A 168 -16.98 9.96 -5.34
N LEU A 169 -16.12 10.95 -5.57
CA LEU A 169 -15.91 11.58 -6.88
C LEU A 169 -14.59 11.20 -7.53
N ASP A 170 -13.63 10.69 -6.75
CA ASP A 170 -12.26 10.51 -7.20
C ASP A 170 -12.06 9.35 -8.19
N GLY A 171 -13.10 8.58 -8.53
CA GLY A 171 -13.05 7.47 -9.48
C GLY A 171 -12.80 6.09 -8.86
N ALA A 172 -12.68 5.99 -7.53
CA ALA A 172 -12.49 4.70 -6.84
C ALA A 172 -13.75 3.84 -6.75
N ASP A 173 -14.92 4.40 -7.05
CA ASP A 173 -16.23 3.71 -6.97
C ASP A 173 -16.61 3.29 -5.54
N GLU A 174 -16.22 4.13 -4.57
CA GLU A 174 -16.38 3.84 -3.14
C GLU A 174 -17.83 3.63 -2.69
N GLU A 175 -18.79 4.35 -3.28
CA GLU A 175 -20.21 4.23 -2.94
C GLU A 175 -20.78 2.85 -3.25
N PHE A 176 -20.17 2.15 -4.20
CA PHE A 176 -20.51 0.77 -4.60
C PHE A 176 -19.52 -0.23 -3.99
N ASP A 177 -18.91 0.08 -2.85
CA ASP A 177 -17.88 -0.75 -2.19
C ASP A 177 -16.76 -1.16 -3.17
N TYR A 178 -16.32 -0.23 -4.03
CA TYR A 178 -15.25 -0.44 -4.99
C TYR A 178 -15.52 -1.68 -5.88
N GLU A 179 -16.80 -1.99 -6.12
CA GLU A 179 -17.21 -3.24 -6.75
C GLU A 179 -16.59 -3.36 -8.15
N TYR A 180 -16.34 -4.61 -8.50
CA TYR A 180 -15.98 -4.98 -9.86
C TYR A 180 -17.23 -4.94 -10.72
N ASP A 181 -17.29 -4.01 -11.66
CA ASP A 181 -18.27 -4.05 -12.73
C ASP A 181 -17.69 -4.81 -13.93
N ASP A 182 -18.45 -5.81 -14.42
CA ASP A 182 -18.17 -6.51 -15.69
C ASP A 182 -18.13 -5.55 -16.88
N LEU A 183 -18.67 -4.33 -16.75
CA LEU A 183 -18.49 -3.26 -17.73
C LEU A 183 -17.05 -2.76 -17.84
N PHE A 184 -16.23 -2.91 -16.79
CA PHE A 184 -14.82 -2.49 -16.83
C PHE A 184 -13.92 -3.55 -17.43
N TYR A 185 -14.12 -4.82 -17.12
CA TYR A 185 -13.33 -5.92 -17.66
C TYR A 185 -14.17 -7.20 -17.73
N GLN A 186 -13.90 -8.03 -18.73
CA GLN A 186 -14.37 -9.41 -18.74
C GLN A 186 -13.21 -10.31 -19.17
N PRO A 187 -12.91 -11.39 -18.43
CA PRO A 187 -11.88 -12.32 -18.83
C PRO A 187 -12.31 -13.04 -20.11
N VAL A 188 -11.37 -13.18 -21.05
CA VAL A 188 -11.56 -13.99 -22.26
C VAL A 188 -11.59 -15.47 -21.91
N ASN A 189 -10.77 -15.88 -20.94
CA ASN A 189 -10.64 -17.27 -20.54
C ASN A 189 -11.65 -17.67 -19.46
N PRO A 190 -12.24 -18.88 -19.54
CA PRO A 190 -13.05 -19.44 -18.48
C PRO A 190 -12.24 -19.66 -17.20
N PRO A 191 -12.85 -19.66 -16.00
CA PRO A 191 -12.12 -19.93 -14.77
C PRO A 191 -11.51 -21.33 -14.69
N LEU A 192 -10.25 -21.39 -14.27
CA LEU A 192 -9.52 -22.63 -14.05
C LEU A 192 -9.77 -23.18 -12.64
N ALA A 193 -10.20 -24.42 -12.55
CA ALA A 193 -10.21 -25.19 -11.30
C ALA A 193 -8.83 -25.86 -11.10
N PRO A 194 -7.98 -25.38 -10.17
CA PRO A 194 -6.59 -25.83 -10.04
C PRO A 194 -6.45 -27.28 -9.52
N SER A 195 -7.55 -27.89 -9.08
CA SER A 195 -7.57 -29.30 -8.65
C SER A 195 -7.49 -30.30 -9.80
N SER A 196 -7.68 -29.84 -11.05
CA SER A 196 -7.62 -30.68 -12.26
C SER A 196 -6.30 -30.49 -13.00
N HIS A 197 -5.84 -31.55 -13.67
CA HIS A 197 -4.62 -31.49 -14.49
C HIS A 197 -4.93 -30.92 -15.87
N GLY A 198 -4.10 -29.95 -16.28
CA GLY A 198 -4.26 -29.26 -17.56
C GLY A 198 -5.52 -28.40 -17.60
N ASP A 199 -5.72 -27.76 -18.75
CA ASP A 199 -6.92 -26.96 -18.98
C ASP A 199 -7.38 -27.03 -20.44
N PRO A 200 -8.35 -27.91 -20.74
CA PRO A 200 -8.92 -28.00 -22.09
C PRO A 200 -9.88 -26.85 -22.41
N SER A 201 -10.23 -26.01 -21.43
CA SER A 201 -11.18 -24.90 -21.59
C SER A 201 -10.52 -23.56 -21.90
N LEU A 202 -9.19 -23.48 -21.81
CA LEU A 202 -8.43 -22.28 -22.15
C LEU A 202 -8.67 -21.87 -23.61
N ILE A 203 -9.09 -20.63 -23.81
CA ILE A 203 -9.45 -20.10 -25.13
C ILE A 203 -8.26 -19.39 -25.76
N ASP A 204 -7.56 -18.57 -24.97
CA ASP A 204 -6.45 -17.74 -25.44
C ASP A 204 -5.28 -17.78 -24.45
N LEU A 205 -4.16 -18.33 -24.91
CA LEU A 205 -2.92 -18.49 -24.13
C LEU A 205 -2.24 -17.16 -23.77
N ASN A 206 -2.57 -16.07 -24.47
CA ASN A 206 -2.00 -14.74 -24.26
C ASN A 206 -2.88 -13.85 -23.37
N HIS A 207 -3.91 -14.43 -22.75
CA HIS A 207 -4.84 -13.72 -21.89
C HIS A 207 -4.89 -14.28 -20.47
N TRP A 208 -5.13 -13.39 -19.51
CA TRP A 208 -5.30 -13.79 -18.12
C TRP A 208 -6.48 -14.76 -17.97
N GLN A 209 -6.26 -15.78 -17.14
CA GLN A 209 -7.27 -16.75 -16.77
C GLN A 209 -7.61 -16.63 -15.28
N PRO A 210 -8.89 -16.40 -14.93
CA PRO A 210 -9.31 -16.39 -13.54
C PRO A 210 -9.14 -17.78 -12.90
N LEU A 211 -8.71 -17.84 -11.65
CA LEU A 211 -8.70 -19.08 -10.88
C LEU A 211 -10.02 -19.24 -10.13
N ALA A 212 -10.55 -20.45 -10.02
CA ALA A 212 -11.65 -20.81 -9.14
C ALA A 212 -11.21 -21.92 -8.18
N PRO A 213 -10.48 -21.60 -7.08
CA PRO A 213 -9.90 -22.61 -6.19
C PRO A 213 -10.93 -23.53 -5.54
N ASP A 214 -12.12 -23.02 -5.23
CA ASP A 214 -13.26 -23.76 -4.69
C ASP A 214 -14.18 -24.32 -5.79
N SER A 215 -13.82 -24.15 -7.07
CA SER A 215 -14.61 -24.48 -8.27
C SER A 215 -15.97 -23.77 -8.35
N ILE A 216 -16.24 -22.77 -7.51
CA ILE A 216 -17.54 -22.10 -7.39
C ILE A 216 -17.38 -20.59 -7.62
N THR A 217 -16.37 -19.98 -7.02
CA THR A 217 -16.18 -18.52 -7.03
C THR A 217 -14.90 -18.16 -7.79
N PRO A 218 -15.02 -17.72 -9.06
CA PRO A 218 -13.84 -17.28 -9.79
C PRO A 218 -13.27 -16.02 -9.15
N ARG A 219 -11.94 -15.97 -9.08
CA ARG A 219 -11.21 -14.72 -8.85
C ARG A 219 -11.55 -13.74 -9.96
N ARG A 220 -11.66 -12.47 -9.61
CA ARG A 220 -11.91 -11.37 -10.54
C ARG A 220 -10.67 -10.50 -10.65
N PHE A 221 -10.56 -9.74 -11.74
CA PHE A 221 -9.58 -8.66 -11.81
C PHE A 221 -9.96 -7.65 -10.72
N LEU A 222 -9.09 -7.46 -9.73
CA LEU A 222 -9.32 -6.52 -8.64
C LEU A 222 -9.29 -5.09 -9.19
N ASN A 223 -10.38 -4.35 -8.98
CA ASN A 223 -10.51 -2.93 -9.25
C ASN A 223 -10.01 -2.48 -10.65
N PRO A 224 -10.54 -3.01 -11.77
CA PRO A 224 -10.13 -2.63 -13.12
C PRO A 224 -10.31 -1.14 -13.43
N GLN A 225 -11.22 -0.45 -12.71
CA GLN A 225 -11.46 0.98 -12.83
C GLN A 225 -10.36 1.85 -12.21
N TRP A 226 -9.42 1.29 -11.42
CA TRP A 226 -8.54 2.06 -10.54
C TRP A 226 -7.63 3.07 -11.26
N GLY A 227 -7.36 2.86 -12.55
CA GLY A 227 -6.66 3.85 -13.37
C GLY A 227 -7.39 5.20 -13.47
N ARG A 228 -8.70 5.23 -13.22
CA ARG A 228 -9.53 6.44 -13.19
C ARG A 228 -9.45 7.19 -11.87
N CYS A 229 -8.86 6.57 -10.84
CA CYS A 229 -8.70 7.20 -9.54
C CYS A 229 -7.84 8.48 -9.67
N THR A 230 -8.24 9.55 -9.00
CA THR A 230 -7.46 10.79 -8.92
C THR A 230 -6.11 10.48 -8.28
N PRO A 231 -4.98 10.68 -9.01
CA PRO A 231 -3.67 10.34 -8.48
C PRO A 231 -3.19 11.37 -7.46
N PHE A 232 -2.31 10.95 -6.56
CA PHE A 232 -1.65 11.87 -5.62
C PHE A 232 -0.56 12.73 -6.31
N SER A 233 0.27 12.11 -7.15
CA SER A 233 1.46 12.78 -7.75
C SER A 233 1.65 12.55 -9.24
N LEU A 234 0.86 11.65 -9.82
CA LEU A 234 0.89 11.40 -11.27
C LEU A 234 0.09 12.51 -11.97
N ASN A 235 0.49 12.86 -13.18
CA ASN A 235 -0.18 13.89 -13.97
C ASN A 235 -0.47 13.39 -15.39
N GLU A 236 -1.09 14.24 -16.21
CA GLU A 236 -1.48 13.89 -17.57
C GLU A 236 -0.31 13.47 -18.47
N ASN A 237 0.93 13.91 -18.19
CA ASN A 237 2.10 13.47 -18.96
C ASN A 237 2.53 12.04 -18.65
N ASP A 238 2.08 11.50 -17.51
CA ASP A 238 2.34 10.12 -17.11
C ASP A 238 1.25 9.16 -17.63
N LEU A 239 0.14 9.69 -18.13
CA LEU A 239 -1.08 8.95 -18.48
C LEU A 239 -1.13 8.60 -19.97
N GLU A 240 -1.35 7.32 -20.24
CA GLU A 240 -1.86 6.81 -21.52
C GLU A 240 -3.27 6.26 -21.33
N VAL A 241 -4.17 6.51 -22.30
CA VAL A 241 -5.51 5.92 -22.31
C VAL A 241 -5.63 4.96 -23.47
N GLN A 242 -5.80 3.67 -23.18
CA GLN A 242 -6.04 2.63 -24.18
C GLN A 242 -7.51 2.23 -24.20
N ASP A 243 -8.05 1.97 -25.40
CA ASP A 243 -9.39 1.44 -25.57
C ASP A 243 -9.35 -0.08 -25.74
N ARG A 244 -10.23 -0.76 -25.00
CA ARG A 244 -10.50 -2.18 -25.20
C ARG A 244 -12.01 -2.40 -25.26
N ASN A 245 -12.50 -2.72 -26.46
CA ASN A 245 -13.92 -2.97 -26.71
C ASN A 245 -14.84 -1.81 -26.30
N GLY A 246 -14.40 -0.56 -26.49
CA GLY A 246 -15.16 0.63 -26.09
C GLY A 246 -15.06 0.99 -24.60
N VAL A 247 -14.20 0.30 -23.85
CA VAL A 247 -13.89 0.61 -22.45
C VAL A 247 -12.52 1.29 -22.38
N PRO A 248 -12.43 2.53 -21.87
CA PRO A 248 -11.15 3.20 -21.69
C PRO A 248 -10.45 2.73 -20.41
N TYR A 249 -9.18 2.35 -20.57
CA TYR A 249 -8.22 1.98 -19.54
C TYR A 249 -7.18 3.08 -19.39
N TYR A 250 -7.03 3.60 -18.18
CA TYR A 250 -6.14 4.70 -17.83
C TYR A 250 -4.87 4.08 -17.23
N LEU A 251 -3.76 4.18 -17.95
CA LEU A 251 -2.50 3.53 -17.62
C LEU A 251 -1.46 4.60 -17.35
N TYR A 252 -1.02 4.69 -16.10
CA TYR A 252 0.09 5.57 -15.74
C TYR A 252 1.41 4.83 -15.89
N HIS A 253 2.37 5.43 -16.58
CA HIS A 253 3.66 4.82 -16.93
C HIS A 253 3.48 3.45 -17.62
N ASP A 254 2.67 3.41 -18.68
CA ASP A 254 2.44 2.18 -19.44
C ASP A 254 3.78 1.59 -19.94
N PRO A 255 4.20 0.40 -19.48
CA PRO A 255 5.42 -0.24 -19.96
C PRO A 255 5.27 -0.83 -21.37
N GLY A 256 4.07 -0.80 -21.94
CA GLY A 256 3.74 -1.43 -23.21
C GLY A 256 3.35 -2.90 -23.08
N GLN A 257 3.19 -3.56 -24.21
CA GLN A 257 2.71 -4.95 -24.26
C GLN A 257 3.77 -5.96 -23.78
N PRO A 258 3.37 -7.00 -23.04
CA PRO A 258 4.27 -8.09 -22.70
C PRO A 258 4.59 -8.95 -23.94
N PRO A 259 5.64 -9.79 -23.89
CA PRO A 259 5.87 -10.78 -24.94
C PRO A 259 4.71 -11.78 -24.99
N TYR A 260 4.24 -12.07 -26.20
CA TYR A 260 3.18 -13.04 -26.45
C TYR A 260 3.77 -14.39 -26.85
N LEU A 261 3.09 -15.46 -26.47
CA LEU A 261 3.32 -16.79 -26.98
C LEU A 261 3.00 -16.85 -28.48
N ASP A 262 3.95 -17.34 -29.29
CA ASP A 262 3.65 -17.74 -30.67
C ASP A 262 2.82 -19.03 -30.66
N THR A 263 1.55 -18.91 -31.07
CA THR A 263 0.61 -20.02 -31.19
C THR A 263 0.57 -20.64 -32.59
N ALA A 264 1.19 -19.99 -33.58
CA ALA A 264 1.25 -20.46 -34.97
C ALA A 264 2.46 -21.38 -35.20
N THR A 265 3.59 -21.08 -34.54
CA THR A 265 4.82 -21.88 -34.66
C THR A 265 5.07 -22.68 -33.39
N LEU A 266 5.20 -23.99 -33.52
CA LEU A 266 5.63 -24.84 -32.41
C LEU A 266 7.13 -24.64 -32.13
N GLY A 267 7.46 -23.66 -31.29
CA GLY A 267 8.81 -23.41 -30.77
C GLY A 267 9.08 -24.07 -29.40
N GLY A 268 10.36 -24.26 -29.07
CA GLY A 268 10.82 -24.60 -27.72
C GLY A 268 11.18 -23.36 -26.91
N LEU A 269 12.29 -23.39 -26.17
CA LEU A 269 12.83 -22.24 -25.43
C LEU A 269 13.43 -21.12 -26.32
N ASP A 270 13.40 -21.29 -27.64
CA ASP A 270 13.73 -20.23 -28.59
C ASP A 270 12.61 -19.18 -28.65
N ASP A 271 11.37 -19.55 -28.31
CA ASP A 271 10.28 -18.60 -28.11
C ASP A 271 10.49 -17.86 -26.78
N PHE A 272 10.50 -16.51 -26.83
CA PHE A 272 10.82 -15.70 -25.67
C PHE A 272 9.82 -15.86 -24.53
N TYR A 273 8.53 -15.98 -24.83
CA TYR A 273 7.50 -16.22 -23.82
C TYR A 273 7.73 -17.56 -23.14
N LYS A 274 7.97 -18.64 -23.88
CA LYS A 274 8.22 -19.98 -23.31
C LYS A 274 9.49 -20.03 -22.49
N TRP A 275 10.55 -19.35 -22.95
CA TRP A 275 11.78 -19.22 -22.19
C TRP A 275 11.54 -18.52 -20.86
N ASN A 276 10.87 -17.36 -20.88
CA ASN A 276 10.57 -16.60 -19.68
C ASN A 276 9.63 -17.38 -18.74
N PHE A 277 8.58 -18.00 -19.29
CA PHE A 277 7.66 -18.84 -18.53
C PHE A 277 8.38 -20.01 -17.84
N ALA A 278 9.33 -20.65 -18.53
CA ALA A 278 10.10 -21.77 -18.00
C ALA A 278 11.05 -21.39 -16.85
N LEU A 279 11.51 -20.12 -16.77
CA LEU A 279 12.29 -19.63 -15.63
C LEU A 279 11.56 -19.88 -14.31
N ASN A 280 10.23 -19.69 -14.26
CA ASN A 280 9.46 -19.94 -13.04
C ASN A 280 9.61 -21.38 -12.55
N ALA A 281 9.54 -22.36 -13.45
CA ALA A 281 9.68 -23.77 -13.07
C ALA A 281 11.12 -24.11 -12.68
N VAL A 282 12.12 -23.59 -13.41
CA VAL A 282 13.54 -23.83 -13.13
C VAL A 282 13.95 -23.20 -11.81
N TRP A 283 13.59 -21.95 -11.56
CA TRP A 283 13.96 -21.27 -10.32
C TRP A 283 13.14 -21.77 -9.13
N SER A 284 11.90 -22.20 -9.35
CA SER A 284 11.13 -22.90 -8.30
C SER A 284 11.80 -24.21 -7.88
N SER A 285 12.64 -24.85 -8.71
CA SER A 285 13.38 -26.05 -8.28
C SER A 285 14.51 -25.73 -7.29
N HIS A 286 14.94 -24.47 -7.19
CA HIS A 286 15.92 -24.02 -6.20
C HIS A 286 15.33 -23.94 -4.79
N LEU A 287 14.01 -24.11 -4.63
CA LEU A 287 13.35 -24.15 -3.33
C LEU A 287 13.51 -25.50 -2.61
N ASP A 288 14.16 -26.48 -3.24
CA ASP A 288 14.34 -27.82 -2.66
C ASP A 288 15.29 -27.77 -1.44
N PRO A 289 14.87 -28.19 -0.23
CA PRO A 289 15.73 -28.28 0.95
C PRO A 289 16.98 -29.14 0.75
N SER A 290 16.97 -30.05 -0.22
CA SER A 290 18.09 -30.93 -0.53
C SER A 290 19.10 -30.32 -1.51
N ASP A 291 18.84 -29.11 -2.02
CA ASP A 291 19.81 -28.38 -2.85
C ASP A 291 21.04 -27.99 -2.00
N THR A 292 22.19 -28.57 -2.36
CA THR A 292 23.48 -28.36 -1.68
C THR A 292 24.31 -27.23 -2.30
N THR A 293 23.78 -26.54 -3.31
CA THR A 293 24.44 -25.41 -3.96
C THR A 293 24.63 -24.29 -2.95
N MET A 294 25.84 -23.72 -2.88
CA MET A 294 26.15 -22.57 -2.03
C MET A 294 26.20 -21.30 -2.87
N VAL A 295 25.60 -20.23 -2.39
CA VAL A 295 25.60 -18.90 -3.03
C VAL A 295 26.13 -17.85 -2.06
N ASP A 296 26.90 -16.89 -2.56
CA ASP A 296 27.32 -15.71 -1.80
C ASP A 296 26.22 -14.65 -1.90
N ILE A 297 25.61 -14.31 -0.77
CA ILE A 297 24.55 -13.31 -0.68
C ILE A 297 25.05 -11.97 -0.12
N SER A 298 26.37 -11.79 -0.05
CA SER A 298 26.95 -10.53 0.41
C SER A 298 26.67 -9.40 -0.60
N PRO A 299 26.68 -8.13 -0.16
CA PRO A 299 26.56 -7.00 -1.09
C PRO A 299 27.67 -6.95 -2.15
N ALA A 300 28.79 -7.65 -1.99
CA ALA A 300 29.82 -7.77 -3.03
C ALA A 300 29.45 -8.73 -4.16
N ALA A 301 28.47 -9.62 -3.94
CA ALA A 301 28.06 -10.64 -4.91
C ALA A 301 26.64 -10.45 -5.45
N VAL A 302 25.82 -9.60 -4.81
CA VAL A 302 24.42 -9.37 -5.19
C VAL A 302 24.09 -7.88 -5.20
N GLY A 303 23.44 -7.42 -6.26
CA GLY A 303 22.96 -6.05 -6.45
C GLY A 303 23.90 -5.17 -7.27
N ASN A 304 23.73 -3.85 -7.15
CA ASN A 304 24.42 -2.85 -7.98
C ASN A 304 24.11 -2.99 -9.49
N LEU A 305 22.82 -3.15 -9.81
CA LEU A 305 22.35 -3.09 -11.19
C LEU A 305 22.35 -1.65 -11.68
N THR A 306 23.09 -1.37 -12.76
CA THR A 306 23.14 -0.04 -13.37
C THR A 306 22.09 0.17 -14.47
N SER A 307 21.54 -0.93 -14.99
CA SER A 307 20.53 -0.93 -16.05
C SER A 307 19.70 -2.21 -16.02
N LEU A 308 18.47 -2.13 -16.51
CA LEU A 308 17.61 -3.29 -16.73
C LEU A 308 17.61 -3.66 -18.22
N PRO A 309 17.45 -4.95 -18.56
CA PRO A 309 17.33 -5.39 -19.95
C PRO A 309 16.08 -4.82 -20.62
N THR A 310 16.19 -4.47 -21.90
CA THR A 310 15.10 -3.89 -22.71
C THR A 310 14.80 -4.69 -23.98
N THR A 311 15.69 -5.62 -24.35
CA THR A 311 15.55 -6.50 -25.51
C THR A 311 15.60 -7.96 -25.08
N GLU A 312 15.05 -8.86 -25.90
CA GLU A 312 15.08 -10.31 -25.64
C GLU A 312 16.52 -10.82 -25.43
N GLU A 313 17.47 -10.40 -26.25
CA GLU A 313 18.87 -10.80 -26.14
C GLU A 313 19.48 -10.33 -24.82
N GLU A 314 19.18 -9.10 -24.40
CA GLU A 314 19.61 -8.59 -23.09
C GLU A 314 18.98 -9.37 -21.95
N PHE A 315 17.69 -9.71 -22.03
CA PHE A 315 17.01 -10.51 -21.02
C PHE A 315 17.66 -11.89 -20.85
N ARG A 316 18.00 -12.56 -21.96
CA ARG A 316 18.68 -13.86 -21.95
C ARG A 316 20.11 -13.79 -21.40
N ALA A 317 20.81 -12.68 -21.61
CA ALA A 317 22.12 -12.44 -21.03
C ALA A 317 22.05 -12.02 -19.54
N PHE A 318 20.96 -11.37 -19.16
CA PHE A 318 20.76 -10.81 -17.83
C PHE A 318 20.41 -11.88 -16.80
N TYR A 319 19.53 -12.83 -17.11
CA TYR A 319 19.14 -13.88 -16.16
C TYR A 319 19.99 -15.14 -16.32
N ASN A 320 20.58 -15.64 -15.23
CA ASN A 320 21.19 -16.97 -15.25
C ASN A 320 20.07 -18.02 -15.17
N PHE A 321 19.74 -18.59 -16.33
CA PHE A 321 18.58 -19.46 -16.49
C PHE A 321 18.56 -20.65 -15.52
N PHE A 322 19.69 -21.35 -15.34
CA PHE A 322 19.74 -22.58 -14.55
C PHE A 322 20.21 -22.37 -13.11
N ASP A 323 21.18 -21.48 -12.90
CA ASP A 323 21.76 -21.31 -11.55
C ASP A 323 21.01 -20.28 -10.70
N GLY A 324 20.16 -19.47 -11.33
CA GLY A 324 19.44 -18.39 -10.68
C GLY A 324 20.28 -17.13 -10.55
N GLY A 325 19.60 -16.02 -10.22
CA GLY A 325 20.23 -14.71 -10.13
C GLY A 325 20.36 -13.99 -11.46
N VAL A 326 21.01 -12.85 -11.42
CA VAL A 326 21.13 -11.91 -12.54
C VAL A 326 22.60 -11.56 -12.77
N ALA A 327 22.91 -11.00 -13.94
CA ALA A 327 24.22 -10.44 -14.27
C ALA A 327 24.44 -9.12 -13.52
N ASP A 328 24.59 -9.21 -12.19
CA ASP A 328 24.91 -8.09 -11.33
C ASP A 328 26.41 -8.07 -10.96
N SER A 329 26.86 -6.92 -10.46
CA SER A 329 28.29 -6.67 -10.19
C SER A 329 28.61 -6.59 -8.70
N GLY A 330 27.59 -6.54 -7.85
CA GLY A 330 27.75 -6.22 -6.44
C GLY A 330 28.42 -4.87 -6.19
N TYR A 331 28.68 -4.57 -4.92
CA TYR A 331 29.37 -3.39 -4.45
C TYR A 331 30.77 -3.77 -3.97
N ASP A 332 31.80 -3.16 -4.56
CA ASP A 332 33.19 -3.41 -4.16
C ASP A 332 33.47 -3.02 -2.71
N LEU A 333 32.85 -1.94 -2.22
CA LEU A 333 33.17 -1.32 -0.94
C LEU A 333 31.92 -0.97 -0.14
N ASN A 334 32.02 -1.19 1.17
CA ASN A 334 31.03 -0.70 2.12
C ASN A 334 31.15 0.84 2.26
N PRO A 335 30.09 1.61 1.98
CA PRO A 335 30.17 3.07 1.97
C PRO A 335 30.42 3.68 3.37
N LYS A 336 30.17 2.93 4.44
CA LYS A 336 30.41 3.36 5.82
C LYS A 336 31.83 3.09 6.29
N THR A 337 32.42 1.96 5.90
CA THR A 337 33.75 1.53 6.40
C THR A 337 34.88 1.74 5.40
N GLY A 338 34.57 1.87 4.10
CA GLY A 338 35.55 1.93 3.03
C GLY A 338 36.30 0.61 2.77
N ALA A 339 35.87 -0.49 3.39
CA ALA A 339 36.46 -1.81 3.22
C ALA A 339 35.58 -2.69 2.31
N PRO A 340 36.15 -3.71 1.64
CA PRO A 340 35.38 -4.71 0.91
C PRO A 340 34.37 -5.44 1.80
N TYR A 341 33.24 -5.84 1.23
CA TYR A 341 32.29 -6.70 1.93
C TYR A 341 32.88 -8.11 2.11
N GLU A 342 32.68 -8.69 3.28
CA GLU A 342 32.97 -10.11 3.51
C GLU A 342 31.92 -10.96 2.82
N SER A 343 32.34 -12.05 2.16
CA SER A 343 31.44 -13.03 1.57
C SER A 343 30.51 -13.66 2.61
N GLN A 344 29.27 -13.93 2.20
CA GLN A 344 28.24 -14.52 3.04
C GLN A 344 27.64 -15.73 2.31
N TRP A 345 28.26 -16.89 2.50
CA TRP A 345 27.85 -18.12 1.85
C TRP A 345 26.69 -18.79 2.57
N VAL A 346 25.60 -19.06 1.85
CA VAL A 346 24.42 -19.77 2.34
C VAL A 346 23.97 -20.84 1.34
N PRO A 347 23.27 -21.91 1.78
CA PRO A 347 22.63 -22.84 0.86
C PRO A 347 21.58 -22.11 0.01
N ARG A 348 21.60 -22.32 -1.31
CA ARG A 348 20.63 -21.74 -2.25
C ARG A 348 19.20 -22.16 -1.90
N GLY A 349 19.02 -23.41 -1.49
CA GLY A 349 17.73 -23.93 -1.01
C GLY A 349 17.18 -23.17 0.20
N ASP A 350 18.03 -22.72 1.12
CA ASP A 350 17.60 -21.90 2.24
C ASP A 350 17.27 -20.48 1.79
N PHE A 351 18.12 -19.89 0.94
CA PHE A 351 17.93 -18.53 0.45
C PHE A 351 16.66 -18.37 -0.40
N GLY A 352 16.38 -19.29 -1.33
CA GLY A 352 15.23 -19.17 -2.23
C GLY A 352 13.86 -19.30 -1.55
N ARG A 353 13.80 -19.92 -0.35
CA ARG A 353 12.55 -20.15 0.40
C ARG A 353 12.12 -19.00 1.29
N VAL A 354 13.00 -18.03 1.52
CA VAL A 354 12.73 -16.80 2.27
C VAL A 354 12.31 -15.71 1.30
#